data_AF-X0XEE6-F1
#
_entry.id   AF-X0XEE6-F1
#
_cell.length_a   1.000
_cell.length_b   1.000
_cell.length_c   1.000
_cell.angle_alpha   90.00
_cell.angle_beta   90.00
_cell.angle_gamma   90.00
#
_symmetry.space_group_name_H-M   'P 1'
#
loop_
_entity.id
_entity.type
_entity.pdbx_description
1 polymer ?
#
loop_
_entity_poly.entity_id
_entity_poly.type
_entity_poly.pdbx_seq_one_letter_code
_entity_poly.pdbx_strand_id
1 'polypeptide(L)'
;MRANPTLRDMLADVKLSCDDLVAPLFVTEGEGVRREIPAMVGQFQFSVDAAVEAARQWADKGVRAVLLFGVPDNKDAVGSAAWD
;
A
#
# COMPACT_ATOMS: atom_id res chain seq x y z
N MET A 1 31.44 21.06 1.29
CA MET A 1 30.82 19.82 1.82
C MET A 1 29.57 19.38 1.05
N ARG A 2 28.57 20.25 0.80
CA ARG A 2 27.35 19.84 0.06
C ARG A 2 27.57 19.54 -1.44
N ALA A 3 28.62 20.07 -2.06
CA ALA A 3 28.85 19.95 -3.50
C ALA A 3 29.33 18.57 -3.97
N ASN A 4 29.98 17.78 -3.10
CA ASN A 4 30.47 16.45 -3.46
C ASN A 4 29.42 15.40 -3.04
N PRO A 5 28.86 14.61 -3.98
CA PRO A 5 27.83 13.61 -3.67
C PRO A 5 28.34 12.50 -2.74
N THR A 6 29.57 12.03 -2.92
CA THR A 6 30.18 11.00 -2.05
C THR A 6 30.29 11.50 -0.61
N LEU A 7 30.76 12.73 -0.40
CA LEU A 7 30.84 13.30 0.96
C LEU A 7 29.45 13.55 1.57
N ARG A 8 28.43 13.80 0.76
CA ARG A 8 27.06 13.98 1.23
C ARG A 8 26.47 12.66 1.74
N ASP A 9 26.63 11.58 0.98
CA ASP A 9 26.11 10.27 1.36
C ASP A 9 26.84 9.68 2.58
N MET A 10 28.14 9.95 2.71
CA MET A 10 28.93 9.56 3.89
C MET A 10 28.48 10.26 5.17
N LEU A 11 28.04 11.51 5.08
CA LEU A 11 27.67 12.36 6.22
C LEU A 11 26.16 12.47 6.43
N ALA A 12 25.35 11.71 5.68
CA ALA A 12 23.90 11.73 5.81
C ALA A 12 23.46 11.05 7.10
N ASP A 13 22.77 11.80 7.97
CA ASP A 13 22.26 11.30 9.25
C ASP A 13 21.03 10.38 9.09
N VAL A 14 20.24 10.59 8.03
CA VAL A 14 19.01 9.86 7.76
C VAL A 14 19.16 9.01 6.51
N LYS A 15 18.87 7.72 6.64
CA LYS A 15 18.77 6.78 5.53
C LYS A 15 17.39 6.15 5.53
N LEU A 16 16.85 5.92 4.34
CA LEU A 16 15.58 5.25 4.13
C LEU A 16 15.85 3.94 3.38
N SER A 17 15.12 2.91 3.77
CA SER A 17 15.12 1.58 3.17
C SER A 17 13.68 1.13 2.91
N CYS A 18 13.50 0.04 2.15
CA CYS A 18 12.16 -0.52 1.94
C CYS A 18 11.55 -1.09 3.23
N ASP A 19 12.38 -1.40 4.23
CA ASP A 19 11.93 -1.89 5.55
C ASP A 19 11.26 -0.77 6.37
N ASP A 20 11.48 0.50 6.00
CA ASP A 20 10.84 1.66 6.63
C ASP A 20 9.46 1.98 6.03
N LEU A 21 9.01 1.22 5.01
CA LEU A 21 7.80 1.52 4.25
C LEU A 21 6.65 0.56 4.59
N VAL A 22 5.44 1.11 4.65
CA VAL A 22 4.19 0.35 4.76
C VAL A 22 3.28 0.75 3.60
N ALA A 23 2.87 -0.21 2.78
CA ALA A 23 2.01 0.04 1.62
C ALA A 23 0.51 -0.04 2.01
N PRO A 24 -0.29 1.02 1.83
CA PRO A 24 -1.74 0.93 2.00
C PRO A 24 -2.36 0.11 0.86
N LEU A 25 -3.30 -0.78 1.19
CA LEU A 25 -4.00 -1.64 0.23
C LEU A 25 -5.51 -1.61 0.48
N PHE A 26 -6.26 -1.12 -0.50
CA PHE A 26 -7.72 -1.02 -0.44
C PHE A 26 -8.35 -2.26 -1.07
N VAL A 27 -9.11 -3.02 -0.26
CA VAL A 27 -9.71 -4.29 -0.66
C VAL A 27 -11.23 -4.14 -0.70
N THR A 28 -11.84 -4.55 -1.81
CA THR A 28 -13.30 -4.54 -2.05
C THR A 28 -13.79 -5.94 -2.35
N GLU A 29 -15.10 -6.16 -2.26
CA GLU A 29 -15.72 -7.43 -2.65
C GLU A 29 -15.69 -7.63 -4.17
N GLY A 30 -15.82 -8.89 -4.61
CA GLY A 30 -15.79 -9.31 -6.02
C GLY A 30 -14.55 -10.14 -6.40
N GLU A 31 -14.37 -10.33 -7.70
CA GLU A 31 -13.27 -11.12 -8.30
C GLU A 31 -12.69 -10.38 -9.51
N GLY A 32 -11.37 -10.34 -9.65
CA GLY A 32 -10.68 -9.62 -10.73
C GLY A 32 -10.91 -8.10 -10.75
N VAL A 33 -11.35 -7.50 -9.64
CA VAL A 33 -11.68 -6.08 -9.56
C VAL A 33 -10.41 -5.27 -9.41
N ARG A 34 -10.28 -4.23 -10.26
CA ARG A 34 -9.28 -3.17 -10.14
C ARG A 34 -9.92 -1.84 -10.51
N ARG A 35 -10.33 -1.08 -9.50
CA ARG A 35 -11.03 0.20 -9.67
C ARG A 35 -10.14 1.35 -9.21
N GLU A 36 -9.84 2.30 -10.10
CA GLU A 36 -9.04 3.47 -9.73
C GLU A 36 -9.81 4.36 -8.73
N ILE A 37 -9.08 4.93 -7.77
CA ILE A 37 -9.62 5.91 -6.82
C ILE A 37 -9.38 7.31 -7.41
N PRO A 38 -10.40 8.04 -7.89
CA PRO A 38 -10.19 9.28 -8.64
C PRO A 38 -9.46 10.38 -7.84
N ALA A 39 -9.64 10.40 -6.52
CA ALA A 39 -8.98 11.35 -5.63
C ALA A 39 -7.48 11.03 -5.40
N MET A 40 -7.03 9.83 -5.75
CA MET A 40 -5.69 9.31 -5.51
C MET A 40 -5.16 8.62 -6.77
N VAL A 41 -4.70 9.42 -7.73
CA VAL A 41 -4.18 8.91 -9.02
C VAL A 41 -3.12 7.83 -8.80
N GLY A 42 -3.28 6.68 -9.45
CA GLY A 42 -2.40 5.52 -9.30
C GLY A 42 -2.71 4.62 -8.09
N GLN A 43 -3.73 4.94 -7.28
CA GLN A 43 -4.26 4.06 -6.25
C GLN A 43 -5.55 3.38 -6.71
N PHE A 44 -5.75 2.14 -6.29
CA PHE A 44 -6.85 1.31 -6.74
C PHE A 44 -7.48 0.56 -5.56
N GLN A 45 -8.78 0.28 -5.68
CA GLN A 45 -9.49 -0.74 -4.91
C GLN A 45 -9.38 -2.05 -5.67
N PHE A 46 -8.95 -3.10 -4.98
CA PHE A 46 -8.73 -4.43 -5.55
C PHE A 46 -9.70 -5.43 -4.93
N SER A 47 -10.17 -6.40 -5.70
CA SER A 47 -10.73 -7.62 -5.10
C SER A 47 -9.65 -8.39 -4.35
N VAL A 48 -10.03 -9.33 -3.49
CA VAL A 48 -9.08 -10.10 -2.66
C VAL A 48 -8.01 -10.79 -3.52
N ASP A 49 -8.39 -11.43 -4.63
CA ASP A 49 -7.48 -12.09 -5.56
C ASP A 49 -6.47 -11.10 -6.18
N ALA A 50 -6.95 -9.95 -6.67
CA ALA A 50 -6.10 -8.92 -7.26
C ALA A 50 -5.21 -8.23 -6.22
N ALA A 51 -5.68 -8.10 -4.98
CA ALA A 51 -4.95 -7.52 -3.86
C ALA A 51 -3.74 -8.40 -3.48
N VAL A 52 -3.90 -9.72 -3.50
CA VAL A 52 -2.80 -10.67 -3.25
C VAL A 52 -1.72 -10.52 -4.33
N GLU A 53 -2.10 -10.40 -5.60
CA GLU A 53 -1.13 -10.20 -6.69
C GLU A 53 -0.41 -8.85 -6.58
N ALA A 54 -1.12 -7.78 -6.19
CA ALA A 54 -0.50 -6.47 -5.93
C ALA A 54 0.52 -6.54 -4.77
N ALA A 55 0.14 -7.21 -3.67
CA ALA A 55 1.02 -7.37 -2.51
C ALA A 55 2.28 -8.19 -2.85
N ARG A 56 2.16 -9.24 -3.67
CA ARG A 56 3.31 -10.01 -4.18
C ARG A 56 4.29 -9.13 -4.95
N GLN A 57 3.79 -8.31 -5.88
CA GLN A 57 4.64 -7.39 -6.66
C GLN A 57 5.37 -6.37 -5.79
N TRP A 58 4.77 -5.94 -4.67
CA TRP A 58 5.42 -5.02 -3.73
C TRP A 58 6.46 -5.74 -2.86
N ALA A 59 6.16 -6.96 -2.43
CA ALA A 59 7.10 -7.81 -1.71
C ALA A 59 8.35 -8.10 -2.57
N ASP A 60 8.19 -8.37 -3.86
CA ASP A 60 9.29 -8.58 -4.81
C ASP A 60 10.18 -7.33 -4.98
N LYS A 61 9.61 -6.14 -4.74
CA LYS A 61 10.33 -4.85 -4.73
C LYS A 61 10.95 -4.50 -3.37
N GLY A 62 10.78 -5.37 -2.36
CA GLY A 62 11.35 -5.22 -1.04
C GLY A 62 10.45 -4.58 0.01
N VAL A 63 9.21 -4.20 -0.32
CA VAL A 63 8.27 -3.65 0.68
C VAL A 63 7.68 -4.80 1.49
N ARG A 64 7.95 -4.82 2.79
CA ARG A 64 7.62 -5.98 3.65
C ARG A 64 6.31 -5.86 4.42
N ALA A 65 5.72 -4.67 4.46
CA ALA A 65 4.54 -4.39 5.26
C ALA A 65 3.42 -3.79 4.41
N VAL A 66 2.19 -4.25 4.67
CA VAL A 66 0.95 -3.77 4.05
C VAL A 66 -0.05 -3.39 5.13
N LEU A 67 -0.73 -2.26 4.93
CA LEU A 67 -1.85 -1.82 5.75
C LEU A 67 -3.15 -2.02 4.99
N LEU A 68 -4.00 -2.93 5.46
CA LEU A 68 -5.24 -3.30 4.80
C LEU A 68 -6.38 -2.34 5.14
N PHE A 69 -7.13 -1.92 4.12
CA PHE A 69 -8.35 -1.14 4.24
C PHE A 69 -9.49 -1.88 3.54
N GLY A 70 -10.42 -2.45 4.30
CA GLY A 70 -11.62 -3.07 3.77
C GLY A 70 -12.64 -2.02 3.33
N VAL A 71 -13.19 -2.19 2.13
CA VAL A 71 -14.28 -1.39 1.57
C VAL A 71 -15.46 -2.34 1.35
N PRO A 72 -16.32 -2.53 2.36
CA PRO A 72 -17.45 -3.44 2.24
C PRO A 72 -18.51 -2.85 1.31
N ASP A 73 -19.20 -3.73 0.58
CA ASP A 73 -20.29 -3.33 -0.31
C ASP A 73 -21.51 -2.86 0.49
N ASN A 74 -21.73 -3.49 1.65
CA ASN A 74 -22.81 -3.15 2.57
C ASN A 74 -22.27 -2.45 3.82
N LYS A 75 -22.90 -1.34 4.19
CA LYS A 75 -22.60 -0.59 5.41
C LYS A 75 -23.87 -0.46 6.23
N ASP A 76 -23.76 -0.80 7.50
CA ASP A 76 -24.83 -0.62 8.47
C ASP A 76 -24.44 0.41 9.54
N ALA A 77 -25.37 0.71 10.44
CA ALA A 77 -25.19 1.76 11.44
C ALA A 77 -24.15 1.40 12.52
N VAL A 78 -23.86 0.12 12.71
CA VAL A 78 -22.95 -0.37 13.75
C VAL A 78 -21.58 -0.76 13.19
N GLY A 79 -21.45 -0.96 11.88
CA GLY A 79 -20.22 -1.41 11.24
C GLY A 79 -20.00 -2.91 11.32
N SER A 80 -21.06 -3.73 11.24
CA SER A 80 -20.99 -5.18 11.48
C SER A 80 -19.95 -5.90 10.62
N ALA A 81 -19.75 -5.44 9.38
CA ALA A 81 -18.77 -6.00 8.44
C ALA A 81 -17.31 -5.92 8.92
N ALA A 82 -17.02 -5.15 9.98
CA ALA A 82 -15.66 -5.08 10.55
C ALA A 82 -15.32 -6.29 11.44
N TRP A 83 -16.31 -7.08 11.87
CA TRP A 83 -16.11 -8.22 12.80
C TRP A 83 -16.91 -9.48 12.44
N ASP A 84 -17.51 -9.51 11.25
CA ASP A 84 -18.16 -10.70 10.68
C ASP A 84 -17.13 -11.76 10.22
#